data_AF-A0A6B3EW25-F1
#
_entry.id   AF-A0A6B3EW25-F1
#
_cell.length_a   1.000
_cell.length_b   1.000
_cell.length_c   1.000
_cell.angle_alpha   90.00
_cell.angle_beta   90.00
_cell.angle_gamma   90.00
#
_symmetry.space_group_name_H-M   'P 1'
#
loop_
_entity.id
_entity.type
_entity.pdbx_description
1 polymer ?
#
loop_
_entity_poly.entity_id
_entity_poly.type
_entity_poly.pdbx_seq_one_letter_code
_entity_poly.pdbx_strand_id
1 'polypeptide(L)' 'AVQVDALPDHADIVVNNAGLQHVAPVHEFPAERFALLQRVMLEAPFRILRRTLPGMYERGWGRVVNISSVHGLRA' A
#
# COMPACT_ATOMS: atom_id res chain seq x y z
N ALA A 1 11.56 1.43 -10.78
CA ALA A 1 11.31 2.13 -9.51
C ALA A 1 9.94 2.78 -9.62
N VAL A 2 9.00 2.45 -8.73
CA VAL A 2 7.63 3.01 -8.79
C VAL A 2 7.72 4.50 -8.43
N GLN A 3 6.98 5.35 -9.13
CA GLN A 3 6.92 6.81 -8.96
C GLN A 3 6.39 7.31 -7.59
N VAL A 4 6.43 6.50 -6.53
CA VAL A 4 6.02 6.93 -5.18
C VAL A 4 6.86 8.11 -4.71
N ASP A 5 8.15 8.13 -5.07
CA ASP A 5 9.07 9.24 -4.80
C ASP A 5 8.84 10.48 -5.69
N ALA A 6 7.84 10.45 -6.59
CA ALA A 6 7.36 11.62 -7.35
C ALA A 6 5.99 12.17 -6.88
N LEU A 7 5.25 11.45 -6.03
CA LEU A 7 3.98 11.93 -5.43
C LEU A 7 4.12 13.24 -4.61
N PRO A 8 3.06 14.03 -4.44
CA PRO A 8 3.06 15.13 -3.47
C PRO A 8 3.30 14.62 -2.03
N ASP A 9 4.07 15.36 -1.24
CA ASP A 9 4.35 15.10 0.18
C ASP A 9 3.34 15.77 1.14
N HIS A 10 2.64 16.81 0.66
CA HIS A 10 1.69 17.62 1.41
C HIS A 10 0.24 17.09 1.33
N ALA A 11 0.06 15.80 1.11
CA ALA A 11 -1.28 15.21 1.09
C ALA A 11 -1.95 15.31 2.47
N ASP A 12 -3.20 15.74 2.46
CA ASP A 12 -4.09 15.83 3.62
C ASP A 12 -4.71 14.47 3.97
N ILE A 13 -5.10 13.74 2.94
CA ILE A 13 -5.70 12.40 3.03
C ILE A 13 -4.97 11.49 2.06
N VAL A 14 -4.48 10.35 2.57
CA VAL A 14 -3.94 9.26 1.77
C VAL A 14 -4.90 8.09 1.80
N VAL A 15 -5.32 7.64 0.62
CA VAL A 15 -6.15 6.44 0.45
C VAL A 15 -5.34 5.40 -0.32
N ASN A 16 -4.82 4.41 0.39
CA ASN A 16 -4.14 3.26 -0.20
C ASN A 16 -5.20 2.26 -0.68
N ASN A 17 -5.62 2.39 -1.94
CA ASN A 17 -6.65 1.57 -2.58
C ASN A 17 -6.10 0.58 -3.63
N ALA A 18 -4.89 0.81 -4.15
CA ALA A 18 -4.32 -0.06 -5.17
C ALA A 18 -4.19 -1.50 -4.66
N GLY A 19 -4.85 -2.43 -5.34
CA GLY A 19 -4.92 -3.83 -4.96
C GLY A 19 -4.99 -4.75 -6.17
N LEU A 20 -4.51 -5.97 -6.00
CA LEU A 20 -4.48 -7.00 -7.04
C LEU A 20 -4.86 -8.34 -6.39
N GLN A 21 -5.52 -9.21 -7.15
CA GLN A 21 -5.87 -10.55 -6.68
C GLN A 21 -5.32 -11.60 -7.63
N HIS A 22 -4.76 -12.67 -7.07
CA HIS A 22 -4.43 -13.89 -7.81
C HIS A 22 -4.72 -15.09 -6.91
N VAL A 23 -5.38 -16.10 -7.47
CA VAL A 23 -5.78 -17.31 -6.75
C VAL A 23 -5.12 -18.50 -7.42
N ALA A 24 -4.34 -19.25 -6.63
CA ALA A 24 -3.71 -20.49 -7.03
C ALA A 24 -3.44 -21.32 -5.77
N PRO A 25 -3.32 -22.66 -5.87
CA PRO A 25 -2.76 -23.46 -4.79
C PRO A 25 -1.37 -22.95 -4.40
N VAL A 26 -1.03 -22.95 -3.10
CA VAL A 26 0.21 -22.33 -2.60
C VAL A 26 1.47 -22.92 -3.26
N HIS A 27 1.52 -24.23 -3.48
CA HIS A 27 2.65 -24.91 -4.10
C HIS A 27 2.76 -24.70 -5.62
N GLU A 28 1.71 -24.18 -6.24
CA GLU A 28 1.67 -23.79 -7.66
C GLU A 28 1.72 -22.27 -7.84
N PHE A 29 1.76 -21.51 -6.74
CA PHE A 29 1.66 -20.05 -6.79
C PHE A 29 2.93 -19.45 -7.39
N PRO A 30 2.84 -18.68 -8.49
CA PRO A 30 4.03 -18.14 -9.14
C PRO A 30 4.78 -17.14 -8.24
N ALA A 31 6.08 -17.35 -8.03
CA ALA A 31 6.89 -16.53 -7.14
C ALA A 31 6.92 -15.05 -7.57
N GLU A 32 7.03 -14.77 -8.87
CA GLU A 32 6.97 -13.40 -9.39
C GLU A 32 5.62 -12.73 -9.17
N ARG A 33 4.52 -13.51 -9.20
CA ARG A 33 3.18 -12.98 -8.91
C ARG A 33 3.06 -12.63 -7.43
N PHE A 34 3.58 -13.47 -6.53
CA PHE A 34 3.61 -13.17 -5.10
C PHE A 34 4.42 -11.90 -4.83
N ALA A 35 5.62 -11.78 -5.42
CA ALA A 35 6.45 -10.58 -5.29
C ALA A 35 5.73 -9.32 -5.78
N LEU A 36 5.00 -9.39 -6.90
CA LEU A 36 4.19 -8.27 -7.39
C LEU A 36 3.07 -7.89 -6.42
N LEU A 37 2.34 -8.88 -5.90
CA LEU A 37 1.27 -8.67 -4.93
C LEU A 37 1.79 -7.95 -3.68
N GLN A 38 2.93 -8.39 -3.13
CA GLN A 38 3.58 -7.74 -1.98
C GLN A 38 4.03 -6.31 -2.30
N ARG A 39 4.60 -6.09 -3.50
CA ARG A 39 5.03 -4.75 -3.95
C ARG A 39 3.87 -3.76 -4.01
N VAL A 40 2.73 -4.19 -4.55
CA VAL A 40 1.55 -3.32 -4.72
C VAL A 40 0.79 -3.12 -3.42
N MET A 41 0.50 -4.21 -2.69
CA MET A 41 -0.43 -4.17 -1.57
C MET A 41 0.22 -3.86 -0.22
N LEU A 42 1.55 -3.99 -0.09
CA LEU A 42 2.26 -3.72 1.16
C LEU A 42 3.37 -2.68 1.00
N GLU A 43 4.30 -2.90 0.07
CA GLU A 43 5.49 -2.05 -0.07
C GLU A 43 5.14 -0.64 -0.56
N ALA A 44 4.23 -0.51 -1.53
CA ALA A 44 3.80 0.79 -2.04
C ALA A 44 3.07 1.64 -0.96
N PRO A 45 2.04 1.12 -0.24
CA PRO A 45 1.44 1.82 0.90
C PRO A 45 2.47 2.29 1.93
N PHE A 46 3.41 1.43 2.31
CA PHE A 46 4.49 1.80 3.24
C PHE A 46 5.30 3.00 2.72
N ARG A 47 5.74 2.97 1.45
CA ARG A 47 6.52 4.07 0.88
C ARG A 47 5.73 5.38 0.77
N ILE A 48 4.45 5.30 0.41
CA ILE A 48 3.57 6.49 0.35
C ILE A 48 3.51 7.13 1.73
N LEU A 49 3.26 6.32 2.77
CA LEU A 49 3.17 6.81 4.16
C LEU A 49 4.50 7.38 4.65
N ARG A 50 5.62 6.71 4.37
CA ARG A 50 6.96 7.22 4.70
C ARG A 50 7.18 8.63 4.16
N ARG A 51 6.57 8.97 3.02
CA ARG A 51 6.70 10.28 2.40
C ARG A 51 5.71 11.32 2.93
N THR A 52 4.45 10.96 3.15
CA THR A 52 3.40 11.93 3.49
C THR A 52 3.27 12.19 4.99
N LEU A 53 3.65 11.22 5.84
CA LEU A 53 3.54 11.33 7.29
C LEU A 53 4.30 12.53 7.90
N PRO A 54 5.53 12.88 7.47
CA PRO A 54 6.23 14.05 8.01
C PRO A 54 5.40 15.34 7.93
N GLY A 55 4.82 15.64 6.76
CA GLY A 55 3.96 16.81 6.58
C GLY A 55 2.69 16.75 7.43
N MET A 56 2.08 15.57 7.58
CA MET A 56 0.92 15.40 8.46
C MET A 56 1.27 15.67 9.93
N TYR A 57 2.45 15.23 10.38
CA TYR A 57 2.95 15.50 11.73
C TYR A 57 3.21 16.98 11.97
N GLU A 58 3.87 17.66 11.03
CA GLU A 58 4.14 19.11 11.12
C GLU A 58 2.86 19.95 11.26
N ARG A 59 1.80 19.54 10.56
CA ARG A 59 0.49 20.21 10.62
C ARG A 59 -0.39 19.76 11.79
N GLY A 60 0.00 18.71 12.52
CA GLY A 60 -0.80 18.09 13.57
C GLY A 60 -2.09 17.41 13.06
N TRP A 61 -2.21 17.19 11.76
CA TRP A 61 -3.41 16.62 11.14
C TRP A 61 -3.09 15.88 9.83
N GLY A 62 -3.79 14.77 9.62
CA GLY A 62 -3.80 13.99 8.39
C GLY A 62 -4.65 12.74 8.56
N ARG A 63 -5.09 12.14 7.45
CA ARG A 63 -5.83 10.87 7.48
C ARG A 63 -5.20 9.84 6.55
N VAL A 64 -5.07 8.63 7.04
CA VAL A 64 -4.66 7.45 6.26
C VAL A 64 -5.80 6.45 6.24
N VAL A 65 -6.19 6.01 5.05
CA VAL A 65 -7.17 4.95 4.83
C VAL A 65 -6.51 3.84 4.02
N ASN A 66 -6.42 2.65 4.59
CA ASN A 66 -5.95 1.45 3.89
C ASN A 66 -7.17 0.58 3.57
N ILE A 67 -7.38 0.30 2.28
CA ILE A 67 -8.43 -0.62 1.87
C ILE A 67 -7.90 -2.05 2.02
N SER A 68 -8.51 -2.80 2.92
CA SER A 68 -8.23 -4.22 3.15
C SER A 68 -9.42 -5.08 2.69
N SER A 69 -9.28 -6.40 2.79
CA SER A 69 -10.31 -7.38 2.45
C SER A 69 -10.76 -8.15 3.70
N VAL A 70 -11.99 -8.67 3.67
CA VAL A 70 -12.48 -9.61 4.69
C VAL A 70 -11.57 -10.83 4.84
N HIS A 71 -10.93 -11.27 3.76
CA HIS A 71 -9.94 -12.35 3.75
C HIS A 71 -8.68 -12.01 4.57
N GLY A 72 -8.40 -10.73 4.82
CA GLY A 72 -7.29 -10.30 5.68
C GLY A 72 -7.65 -10.27 7.18
N LEU A 73 -8.94 -10.33 7.52
CA LEU A 73 -9.43 -10.35 8.90
C LEU A 73 -9.69 -11.78 9.40
N ARG A 74 -10.10 -12.66 8.49
CA ARG A 74 -10.39 -14.07 8.77
C ARG A 74 -9.53 -14.93 7.85
N ALA A 75 -8.46 -15.49 8.42
CA ALA A 75 -7.58 -16.47 7.79
C ALA A 75 -8.00 -17.88 8.20
#